data_AF-W7TYQ1-F1
#
_entry.id   AF-W7TYQ1-F1
#
_cell.length_a   1.000
_cell.length_b   1.000
_cell.length_c   1.000
_cell.angle_alpha   90.00
_cell.angle_beta   90.00
_cell.angle_gamma   90.00
#
_symmetry.space_group_name_H-M   'P 1'
#
loop_
_entity.id
_entity.type
_entity.pdbx_description
1 polymer ?
#
loop_
_entity_poly.entity_id
_entity_poly.type
_entity_poly.pdbx_seq_one_letter_code
_entity_poly.pdbx_strand_id
1 'polypeptide(L)'
;MQSSRSTCCNMGISLAFPVNEGLGLLLLALSTPHLLYFFTWTCTGAFTRIAKAVGVEAFALFYKLSVLLKFVQLGALVTWGMQYMPPMKVASIPPLQVVVGLGMFGAGQILNMGVYTALGKEGVYYGVRLGKPIAWYEGFPFTVVPHPQYVGCVLCIWGVVAVLLNQANIDAGLLTIASAWSTFYCVTGLIEHHF
;
A
#
# COMPACT_ATOMS: atom_id res chain seq x y z
N MET A 1 15.96 59.05 -5.76
CA MET A 1 15.13 58.58 -4.63
C MET A 1 13.79 58.11 -5.17
N GLN A 2 13.61 56.80 -5.34
CA GLN A 2 12.27 56.22 -5.48
C GLN A 2 12.26 54.87 -4.78
N SER A 3 11.32 54.78 -3.86
CA SER A 3 11.22 53.84 -2.75
C SER A 3 10.98 52.41 -3.21
N SER A 4 11.83 51.51 -2.74
CA SER A 4 11.55 50.08 -2.60
C SER A 4 10.21 49.90 -1.87
N ARG A 5 9.28 49.13 -2.46
CA ARG A 5 8.16 48.53 -1.74
C ARG A 5 8.31 47.02 -1.83
N SER A 6 8.66 46.48 -0.68
CA SER A 6 8.79 45.09 -0.30
C SER A 6 7.51 44.32 -0.63
N THR A 7 7.59 43.37 -1.55
CA THR A 7 6.54 42.37 -1.74
C THR A 7 6.61 41.40 -0.57
N CYS A 8 5.74 41.59 0.42
CA CYS A 8 5.57 40.65 1.52
C CYS A 8 5.17 39.28 1.00
N CYS A 9 5.87 38.28 1.54
CA CYS A 9 5.72 36.86 1.33
C CYS A 9 4.30 36.42 1.73
N ASN A 10 3.45 36.09 0.75
CA ASN A 10 2.24 35.30 1.00
C ASN A 10 2.65 33.82 1.12
N MET A 11 3.19 33.45 2.29
CA MET A 11 3.45 32.07 2.64
C MET A 11 2.16 31.44 3.20
N GLY A 12 1.12 31.41 2.36
CA GLY A 12 -0.07 30.62 2.62
C GLY A 12 0.26 29.16 2.35
N ILE A 13 0.55 28.38 3.39
CA ILE A 13 0.57 26.92 3.28
C ILE A 13 -0.88 26.49 3.03
N SER A 14 -1.28 26.44 1.76
CA SER A 14 -2.50 25.78 1.35
C SER A 14 -2.26 24.28 1.54
N LEU A 15 -2.73 23.73 2.66
CA LEU A 15 -2.79 22.29 2.95
C LEU A 15 -3.82 21.55 2.07
N ALA A 16 -4.25 22.17 0.96
CA ALA A 16 -5.06 21.51 -0.04
C ALA A 16 -4.16 20.62 -0.89
N PHE A 17 -4.20 19.32 -0.60
CA PHE A 17 -3.56 18.34 -1.46
C PHE A 17 -4.16 18.45 -2.89
N PRO A 18 -3.33 18.49 -3.93
CA PRO A 18 -3.81 18.60 -5.29
C PRO A 18 -4.60 17.34 -5.66
N VAL A 19 -5.90 17.51 -5.91
CA VAL A 19 -6.78 16.44 -6.39
C VAL A 19 -6.85 16.55 -7.91
N ASN A 20 -6.05 15.74 -8.60
CA ASN A 20 -6.26 15.53 -10.04
C ASN A 20 -7.41 14.54 -10.26
N GLU A 21 -8.07 14.61 -11.42
CA GLU A 21 -9.25 13.80 -11.74
C GLU A 21 -8.97 12.28 -11.64
N GLY A 22 -7.73 11.87 -11.92
CA GLY A 22 -7.30 10.47 -11.81
C GLY A 22 -7.04 9.96 -10.39
N LEU A 23 -6.85 10.86 -9.41
CA LEU A 23 -6.48 10.48 -8.04
C LEU A 23 -7.60 9.68 -7.37
N GLY A 24 -8.87 10.07 -7.56
CA GLY A 24 -10.01 9.34 -7.00
C GLY A 24 -10.10 7.91 -7.51
N LEU A 25 -9.93 7.71 -8.83
CA LEU A 25 -9.92 6.38 -9.44
C LEU A 25 -8.75 5.52 -8.96
N LEU A 26 -7.56 6.13 -8.82
CA LEU A 26 -6.40 5.44 -8.25
C LEU A 26 -6.68 5.00 -6.81
N LEU A 27 -7.18 5.89 -5.95
CA LEU A 27 -7.47 5.57 -4.55
C LEU A 27 -8.55 4.48 -4.42
N LEU A 28 -9.56 4.50 -5.30
CA LEU A 28 -10.55 3.42 -5.39
C LEU A 28 -9.88 2.10 -5.75
N ALA A 29 -9.06 2.06 -6.80
CA ALA A 29 -8.31 0.87 -7.20
C ALA A 29 -7.41 0.36 -6.05
N LEU A 30 -6.69 1.27 -5.38
CA LEU A 30 -5.83 0.97 -4.23
C LEU A 30 -6.62 0.42 -3.04
N SER A 31 -7.87 0.84 -2.82
CA SER A 31 -8.69 0.32 -1.73
C SER A 31 -9.21 -1.11 -1.97
N THR A 32 -9.26 -1.57 -3.23
CA THR A 32 -9.97 -2.82 -3.57
C THR A 32 -9.49 -4.08 -2.84
N PRO A 33 -8.18 -4.38 -2.65
CA PRO A 33 -7.81 -5.56 -1.88
C PRO A 33 -8.20 -5.42 -0.41
N HIS A 34 -8.14 -4.21 0.15
CA HIS A 34 -8.52 -3.96 1.54
C HIS A 34 -10.02 -4.16 1.77
N LEU A 35 -10.86 -3.82 0.78
CA LEU A 35 -12.29 -4.14 0.79
C LEU A 35 -12.54 -5.64 0.70
N LEU A 36 -11.78 -6.36 -0.14
CA LEU A 36 -11.84 -7.82 -0.20
C LEU A 36 -11.42 -8.44 1.13
N TYR A 37 -10.33 -7.97 1.72
CA TYR A 37 -9.83 -8.41 3.03
C TYR A 37 -10.88 -8.19 4.11
N PHE A 38 -11.43 -6.98 4.20
CA PHE A 38 -12.50 -6.63 5.11
C PHE A 38 -13.72 -7.56 4.97
N PHE A 39 -14.20 -7.76 3.74
CA PHE A 39 -15.36 -8.61 3.49
C PHE A 39 -15.09 -10.08 3.84
N THR A 40 -13.95 -10.63 3.43
CA THR A 40 -13.61 -12.03 3.73
C THR A 40 -13.40 -12.25 5.23
N TRP A 41 -12.82 -11.27 5.93
CA TRP A 41 -12.56 -11.34 7.36
C TRP A 41 -13.84 -11.25 8.19
N THR A 42 -14.69 -10.26 7.92
CA THR A 42 -15.92 -10.01 8.71
C THR A 42 -17.09 -10.90 8.29
N CYS A 43 -17.16 -11.28 7.01
CA CYS A 43 -18.27 -12.03 6.44
C CYS A 43 -17.80 -13.39 5.88
N THR A 44 -16.88 -14.08 6.56
CA THR A 44 -16.28 -15.35 6.10
C THR A 44 -17.31 -16.39 5.65
N GLY A 45 -18.44 -16.52 6.38
CA GLY A 45 -19.52 -17.44 6.01
C GLY A 45 -20.23 -17.04 4.71
N ALA A 46 -20.43 -15.75 4.45
CA ALA A 46 -20.97 -15.27 3.18
C ALA A 46 -19.98 -15.50 2.04
N PHE A 47 -18.69 -15.17 2.24
CA PHE A 47 -17.65 -15.41 1.25
C PHE A 47 -17.53 -16.90 0.89
N THR A 48 -17.57 -17.79 1.88
CA THR A 48 -17.52 -19.24 1.66
C THR A 48 -18.73 -19.75 0.89
N ARG A 49 -19.93 -19.20 1.12
CA ARG A 49 -21.13 -19.50 0.32
C ARG A 49 -20.99 -19.05 -1.13
N ILE A 50 -20.41 -17.87 -1.38
CA ILE A 50 -20.11 -17.39 -2.73
C ILE A 50 -19.15 -18.35 -3.42
N ALA A 51 -18.05 -18.73 -2.75
CA ALA A 51 -17.08 -19.67 -3.29
C ALA A 51 -17.72 -21.01 -3.67
N LYS A 52 -18.56 -21.57 -2.79
CA LYS A 52 -19.33 -22.78 -3.08
C LYS A 52 -20.27 -22.61 -4.27
N ALA A 53 -20.97 -21.48 -4.38
CA ALA A 53 -21.89 -21.20 -5.48
C ALA A 53 -21.19 -21.13 -6.84
N VAL A 54 -19.94 -20.66 -6.88
CA VAL A 54 -19.12 -20.66 -8.11
C VAL A 54 -18.32 -21.95 -8.31
N GLY A 55 -18.48 -22.95 -7.43
CA GLY A 55 -17.82 -24.26 -7.54
C GLY A 55 -16.31 -24.23 -7.24
N VAL A 56 -15.81 -23.26 -6.47
CA VAL A 56 -14.39 -23.10 -6.15
C VAL A 56 -14.16 -23.15 -4.64
N GLU A 57 -13.04 -23.72 -4.22
CA GLU A 57 -12.59 -23.64 -2.82
C GLU A 57 -12.41 -22.18 -2.37
N ALA A 58 -12.92 -21.81 -1.19
CA ALA A 58 -12.90 -20.43 -0.71
C ALA A 58 -11.50 -19.82 -0.66
N PHE A 59 -10.50 -20.56 -0.15
CA PHE A 59 -9.10 -20.14 -0.17
C PHE A 59 -8.61 -19.85 -1.60
N ALA A 60 -8.86 -20.76 -2.54
CA ALA A 60 -8.42 -20.62 -3.93
C ALA A 60 -9.08 -19.41 -4.61
N LEU A 61 -10.36 -19.15 -4.33
CA LEU A 61 -11.07 -17.97 -4.82
C LEU A 61 -10.44 -16.69 -4.25
N PHE A 62 -10.26 -16.61 -2.94
CA PHE A 62 -9.67 -15.45 -2.27
C PHE A 62 -8.26 -15.15 -2.77
N TYR A 63 -7.42 -16.17 -2.90
CA TYR A 63 -6.07 -16.04 -3.44
C TYR A 63 -6.07 -15.47 -4.87
N LYS A 64 -6.89 -16.04 -5.77
CA LYS A 64 -6.99 -15.59 -7.17
C LYS A 64 -7.49 -14.15 -7.26
N LEU A 65 -8.52 -13.80 -6.51
CA LEU A 65 -9.05 -12.43 -6.45
C LEU A 65 -8.00 -11.46 -5.89
N SER A 66 -7.30 -11.84 -4.83
CA SER A 66 -6.24 -11.01 -4.24
C SER A 66 -5.12 -10.72 -5.25
N VAL A 67 -4.66 -11.75 -5.98
CA VAL A 67 -3.65 -11.59 -7.03
C VAL A 67 -4.16 -10.71 -8.17
N LEU A 68 -5.39 -10.93 -8.64
CA LEU A 68 -6.02 -10.11 -9.67
C LEU A 68 -6.08 -8.63 -9.27
N LEU A 69 -6.55 -8.36 -8.05
CA LEU A 69 -6.65 -6.99 -7.53
C LEU A 69 -5.27 -6.33 -7.36
N LYS A 70 -4.21 -7.09 -7.05
CA LYS A 70 -2.84 -6.56 -7.04
C LYS A 70 -2.38 -6.10 -8.43
N PHE A 71 -2.76 -6.81 -9.49
CA PHE A 71 -2.51 -6.35 -10.87
C PHE A 71 -3.34 -5.11 -11.22
N VAL A 72 -4.60 -5.03 -10.77
CA VAL A 72 -5.42 -3.82 -10.94
C VAL A 72 -4.79 -2.63 -10.22
N GLN A 73 -4.33 -2.80 -8.97
CA GLN A 73 -3.61 -1.76 -8.22
C GLN A 73 -2.35 -1.30 -8.96
N LEU A 74 -1.53 -2.24 -9.43
CA LEU A 74 -0.29 -1.94 -10.14
C LEU A 74 -0.58 -1.21 -11.46
N GLY A 75 -1.55 -1.69 -12.25
CA GLY A 75 -1.97 -1.07 -13.49
C GLY A 75 -2.46 0.36 -13.27
N ALA A 76 -3.35 0.57 -12.30
CA ALA A 76 -3.85 1.90 -11.95
C ALA A 76 -2.72 2.85 -11.51
N LEU A 77 -1.79 2.37 -10.68
CA LEU A 77 -0.65 3.16 -10.20
C LEU A 77 0.29 3.54 -11.34
N VAL A 78 0.61 2.60 -12.24
CA VAL A 78 1.47 2.85 -13.41
C VAL A 78 0.80 3.82 -14.38
N THR A 79 -0.48 3.61 -14.71
CA THR A 79 -1.23 4.50 -15.61
C THR A 79 -1.32 5.91 -15.03
N TRP A 80 -1.65 6.04 -13.74
CA TRP A 80 -1.68 7.33 -13.07
C TRP A 80 -0.29 7.99 -13.07
N GLY A 81 0.76 7.25 -12.74
CA GLY A 81 2.14 7.77 -12.74
C GLY A 81 2.56 8.29 -14.12
N MET A 82 2.27 7.54 -15.19
CA MET A 82 2.58 7.96 -16.56
C MET A 82 1.81 9.21 -17.01
N GLN A 83 0.61 9.42 -16.49
CA GLN A 83 -0.26 10.53 -16.89
C GLN A 83 0.02 11.81 -16.08
N TYR A 84 0.31 11.68 -14.79
CA TYR A 84 0.34 12.82 -13.86
C TYR A 84 1.73 13.11 -13.27
N MET A 85 2.66 12.15 -13.24
CA MET A 85 4.01 12.40 -12.72
C MET A 85 4.96 12.82 -13.85
N PRO A 86 5.68 13.94 -13.71
CA PRO A 86 6.71 14.29 -14.68
C PRO A 86 7.84 13.26 -14.68
N PRO A 87 8.47 13.02 -15.85
CA PRO A 87 9.60 12.10 -15.93
C PRO A 87 10.78 12.61 -15.11
N MET A 88 11.36 11.74 -14.30
CA MET A 88 12.54 12.05 -13.51
C MET A 88 13.81 11.59 -14.22
N LYS A 89 14.85 12.43 -14.20
CA LYS A 89 16.19 12.01 -14.60
C LYS A 89 16.83 11.27 -13.44
N VAL A 90 17.20 9.99 -13.64
CA VAL A 90 17.81 9.18 -12.57
C VAL A 90 19.05 9.87 -11.98
N ALA A 91 19.86 10.51 -12.82
CA ALA A 91 21.06 11.24 -12.40
C ALA A 91 20.79 12.47 -11.52
N SER A 92 19.55 12.98 -11.46
CA SER A 92 19.19 14.12 -10.61
C SER A 92 18.63 13.71 -9.25
N ILE A 93 18.51 12.40 -8.96
CA ILE A 93 18.01 11.92 -7.67
C ILE A 93 19.16 12.02 -6.65
N PRO A 94 18.98 12.76 -5.53
CA PRO A 94 19.99 12.85 -4.48
C PRO A 94 20.39 11.46 -3.97
N PRO A 95 21.70 11.15 -3.80
CA PRO A 95 22.14 9.84 -3.35
C PRO A 95 21.51 9.41 -2.01
N LEU A 96 21.27 10.35 -1.10
CA LEU A 96 20.62 10.06 0.18
C LEU A 96 19.17 9.58 0.00
N GLN A 97 18.42 10.14 -0.95
CA GLN A 97 17.06 9.67 -1.25
C GLN A 97 17.09 8.22 -1.74
N VAL A 98 18.07 7.87 -2.57
CA VAL A 98 18.27 6.49 -3.05
C VAL A 98 18.60 5.56 -1.89
N VAL A 99 19.56 5.92 -1.04
CA VAL A 99 19.97 5.09 0.11
C VAL A 99 18.81 4.87 1.08
N VAL A 100 18.10 5.93 1.45
CA VAL A 100 16.94 5.84 2.35
C VAL A 100 15.82 5.03 1.70
N GLY A 101 15.49 5.33 0.44
CA GLY A 101 14.41 4.65 -0.28
C GLY A 101 14.67 3.16 -0.47
N LEU A 102 15.87 2.78 -0.90
CA LEU A 102 16.28 1.38 -1.02
C LEU A 102 16.37 0.69 0.34
N GLY A 103 16.83 1.38 1.39
CA GLY A 103 16.88 0.84 2.74
C GLY A 103 15.49 0.50 3.29
N MET A 104 14.53 1.43 3.15
CA MET A 104 13.14 1.21 3.55
C MET A 104 12.49 0.10 2.72
N PHE A 105 12.64 0.16 1.39
CA PHE A 105 12.09 -0.87 0.51
C PHE A 105 12.67 -2.25 0.82
N GLY A 106 13.99 -2.35 1.00
CA GLY A 106 14.67 -3.59 1.35
C GLY A 106 14.20 -4.16 2.69
N ALA A 107 14.10 -3.32 3.73
CA ALA A 107 13.55 -3.73 5.03
C ALA A 107 12.10 -4.23 4.89
N GLY A 108 11.29 -3.56 4.08
CA GLY A 108 9.92 -3.97 3.82
C GLY A 108 9.82 -5.31 3.10
N GLN A 109 10.67 -5.55 2.10
CA GLN A 109 10.77 -6.84 1.41
C GLN A 109 11.23 -7.95 2.36
N ILE A 110 12.21 -7.70 3.22
CA ILE A 110 12.68 -8.66 4.23
C ILE A 110 11.54 -9.10 5.16
N LEU A 111 10.73 -8.16 5.65
CA LEU A 111 9.55 -8.49 6.46
C LEU A 111 8.53 -9.32 5.66
N ASN A 112 8.19 -8.89 4.44
CA ASN A 112 7.23 -9.61 3.59
C ASN A 112 7.69 -11.04 3.29
N MET A 113 8.95 -11.22 2.88
CA MET A 113 9.54 -12.53 2.64
C MET A 113 9.54 -13.38 3.90
N GLY A 114 9.88 -12.80 5.06
CA GLY A 114 9.82 -13.48 6.34
C GLY A 114 8.43 -14.05 6.65
N VAL A 115 7.36 -13.30 6.38
CA VAL A 115 5.98 -13.78 6.57
C VAL A 115 5.67 -14.95 5.63
N TYR A 116 6.06 -14.85 4.35
CA TYR A 116 5.87 -15.96 3.40
C TYR A 116 6.67 -17.20 3.79
N THR A 117 7.89 -17.05 4.31
CA THR A 117 8.71 -18.16 4.81
C THR A 117 8.11 -18.79 6.06
N ALA A 118 7.58 -17.98 6.98
CA ALA A 118 7.00 -18.46 8.23
C ALA A 118 5.65 -19.16 8.06
N LEU A 119 4.74 -18.55 7.30
CA LEU A 119 3.34 -18.98 7.22
C LEU A 119 2.97 -19.65 5.89
N GLY A 120 3.84 -19.57 4.89
CA GLY A 120 3.53 -19.98 3.53
C GLY A 120 2.43 -19.14 2.89
N LYS A 121 2.09 -19.51 1.65
CA LYS A 121 1.01 -18.87 0.89
C LYS A 121 -0.34 -18.97 1.61
N GLU A 122 -0.63 -20.11 2.22
CA GLU A 122 -1.92 -20.31 2.88
C GLU A 122 -2.10 -19.36 4.06
N GLY A 123 -1.06 -19.12 4.86
CA GLY A 123 -1.19 -18.23 6.02
C GLY A 123 -1.22 -16.77 5.65
N VAL A 124 -0.53 -16.38 4.57
CA VAL A 124 -0.62 -15.02 4.03
C VAL A 124 -2.02 -14.69 3.50
N TYR A 125 -2.68 -15.63 2.82
CA TYR A 125 -3.96 -15.39 2.16
C TYR A 125 -5.14 -15.92 2.97
N TYR A 126 -5.19 -15.57 4.26
CA TYR A 126 -6.31 -15.85 5.17
C TYR A 126 -6.72 -17.33 5.26
N GLY A 127 -5.79 -18.26 5.02
CA GLY A 127 -6.08 -19.68 5.03
C GLY A 127 -6.73 -20.13 6.34
N VAL A 128 -6.27 -19.65 7.51
CA VAL A 128 -6.91 -19.97 8.81
C VAL A 128 -8.39 -19.63 8.82
N ARG A 129 -8.75 -18.41 8.39
CA ARG A 129 -10.15 -17.98 8.31
C ARG A 129 -10.95 -18.79 7.29
N LEU A 130 -10.29 -19.26 6.23
CA LEU A 130 -10.90 -20.03 5.15
C LEU A 130 -10.77 -21.55 5.33
N GLY A 131 -10.48 -22.02 6.55
CA GLY A 131 -10.51 -23.44 6.93
C GLY A 131 -9.23 -24.23 6.64
N LYS A 132 -8.10 -23.56 6.34
CA LYS A 132 -6.79 -24.21 6.20
C LYS A 132 -6.17 -24.47 7.57
N PRO A 133 -5.52 -25.64 7.77
CA PRO A 133 -4.82 -25.95 9.01
C PRO A 133 -3.43 -25.27 9.01
N ILE A 134 -3.33 -24.10 9.63
CA ILE A 134 -2.07 -23.34 9.68
C ILE A 134 -1.59 -23.25 11.12
N ALA A 135 -0.34 -23.67 11.34
CA ALA A 135 0.27 -23.62 12.65
C ALA A 135 0.56 -22.18 13.07
N TRP A 136 0.41 -21.91 14.37
CA TRP A 136 0.85 -20.65 14.96
C TRP A 136 2.37 -20.56 14.90
N TYR A 137 2.90 -19.35 14.67
CA TYR A 137 4.33 -19.11 14.51
C TYR A 137 4.74 -17.86 15.28
N GLU A 138 5.79 -17.98 16.09
CA GLU A 138 6.23 -16.91 17.01
C GLU A 138 7.64 -16.37 16.67
N GLY A 139 8.28 -16.87 15.62
CA GLY A 139 9.62 -16.43 15.20
C GLY A 139 9.61 -15.15 14.36
N PHE A 140 10.77 -14.82 13.78
CA PHE A 140 10.87 -13.72 12.81
C PHE A 140 9.92 -13.95 11.62
N PRO A 141 9.15 -12.94 11.17
CA PRO A 141 9.22 -11.52 11.54
C PRO A 141 8.26 -11.07 12.67
N PHE A 142 7.50 -11.99 13.27
CA PHE A 142 6.48 -11.67 14.28
C PHE A 142 7.06 -11.28 15.64
N THR A 143 8.33 -11.60 15.91
CA THR A 143 9.06 -11.10 17.09
C THR A 143 9.42 -9.61 17.02
N VAL A 144 9.43 -9.01 15.82
CA VAL A 144 9.90 -7.64 15.60
C VAL A 144 8.74 -6.66 15.60
N VAL A 145 7.63 -7.01 14.95
CA VAL A 145 6.41 -6.19 14.89
C VAL A 145 5.16 -7.10 14.81
N PRO A 146 3.99 -6.66 15.31
CA PRO A 146 2.78 -7.49 15.32
C PRO A 146 2.22 -7.83 13.93
N HIS A 147 2.26 -6.87 13.00
CA HIS A 147 1.75 -7.02 11.62
C HIS A 147 2.88 -6.84 10.60
N PRO A 148 3.85 -7.78 10.52
CA PRO A 148 5.07 -7.59 9.75
C PRO A 148 4.83 -7.40 8.26
N GLN A 149 3.80 -8.03 7.69
CA GLN A 149 3.47 -7.84 6.27
C GLN A 149 2.92 -6.43 5.99
N TYR A 150 2.12 -5.86 6.89
CA TYR A 150 1.56 -4.52 6.73
C TYR A 150 2.59 -3.44 6.93
N VAL A 151 3.43 -3.59 7.95
CA VAL A 151 4.61 -2.74 8.13
C VAL A 151 5.53 -2.85 6.91
N GLY A 152 5.76 -4.07 6.40
CA GLY A 152 6.57 -4.30 5.22
C GLY A 152 6.04 -3.61 3.96
N CYS A 153 4.73 -3.72 3.70
CA CYS A 153 4.07 -2.99 2.60
C CYS A 153 4.19 -1.47 2.74
N VAL A 154 3.96 -0.93 3.93
CA VAL A 154 4.09 0.52 4.20
C VAL A 154 5.54 0.98 3.98
N LEU A 155 6.53 0.24 4.47
CA LEU A 155 7.94 0.53 4.22
C LEU A 155 8.29 0.52 2.72
N CYS A 156 7.75 -0.42 1.95
CA CYS A 156 7.92 -0.44 0.50
C CYS A 156 7.32 0.79 -0.18
N ILE A 157 6.11 1.20 0.21
CA ILE A 157 5.44 2.41 -0.31
C ILE A 157 6.31 3.64 -0.04
N TRP A 158 6.71 3.85 1.21
CA TRP A 158 7.51 5.02 1.59
C TRP A 158 8.93 4.96 1.04
N GLY A 159 9.49 3.77 0.83
CA GLY A 159 10.76 3.59 0.14
C GLY A 159 10.71 4.09 -1.31
N VAL A 160 9.64 3.74 -2.05
CA VAL A 160 9.42 4.27 -3.41
C VAL A 160 9.19 5.78 -3.38
N VAL A 161 8.38 6.29 -2.44
CA VAL A 161 8.14 7.73 -2.28
C VAL A 161 9.44 8.48 -2.04
N ALA A 162 10.33 7.96 -1.18
CA ALA A 162 11.61 8.60 -0.88
C ALA A 162 12.48 8.78 -2.13
N VAL A 163 12.53 7.78 -3.03
CA VAL A 163 13.26 7.87 -4.31
C VAL A 163 12.60 8.86 -5.27
N LEU A 164 11.27 8.90 -5.30
CA LEU A 164 10.50 9.76 -6.20
C LEU A 164 10.24 11.16 -5.63
N LEU A 165 10.81 11.51 -4.47
CA LEU A 165 10.44 12.72 -3.75
C LEU A 165 11.04 13.96 -4.41
N ASN A 166 10.18 14.75 -5.05
CA ASN A 166 10.47 16.10 -5.51
C ASN A 166 9.18 16.95 -5.50
N GLN A 167 9.31 18.26 -5.63
CA GLN A 167 8.16 19.16 -5.55
C GLN A 167 7.08 18.83 -6.58
N ALA A 168 7.45 18.56 -7.83
CA ALA A 168 6.47 18.29 -8.88
C ALA A 168 5.68 16.99 -8.64
N ASN A 169 6.31 15.96 -8.06
CA ASN A 169 5.63 14.73 -7.67
C ASN A 169 4.75 14.91 -6.42
N ILE A 170 5.16 15.78 -5.49
CA ILE A 170 4.32 16.19 -4.35
C ILE A 170 3.08 16.91 -4.88
N ASP A 171 3.26 17.85 -5.80
CA ASP A 171 2.19 18.61 -6.46
C ASP A 171 1.31 17.72 -7.36
N ALA A 172 1.81 16.57 -7.81
CA ALA A 172 1.00 15.58 -8.50
C ALA A 172 0.12 14.76 -7.52
N GLY A 173 0.45 14.70 -6.23
CA GLY A 173 -0.30 13.97 -5.21
C GLY A 173 0.41 12.73 -4.64
N LEU A 174 1.72 12.56 -4.86
CA LEU A 174 2.49 11.39 -4.38
C LEU A 174 2.32 11.13 -2.87
N LEU A 175 2.37 12.18 -2.05
CA LEU A 175 2.23 12.06 -0.60
C LEU A 175 0.79 11.70 -0.17
N THR A 176 -0.20 12.18 -0.91
CA THR A 176 -1.62 11.83 -0.69
C THR A 176 -1.84 10.35 -0.92
N ILE A 177 -1.31 9.83 -2.03
CA ILE A 177 -1.39 8.39 -2.37
C ILE A 177 -0.72 7.55 -1.28
N ALA A 178 0.50 7.91 -0.89
CA ALA A 178 1.26 7.18 0.13
C ALA A 178 0.55 7.16 1.49
N SER A 179 -0.01 8.30 1.90
CA SER A 179 -0.72 8.46 3.17
C SER A 179 -2.05 7.71 3.19
N ALA A 180 -2.82 7.79 2.10
CA ALA A 180 -4.08 7.06 1.96
C ALA A 180 -3.82 5.54 1.94
N TRP A 181 -2.83 5.09 1.17
CA TRP A 181 -2.49 3.67 1.09
C TRP A 181 -1.97 3.12 2.42
N SER A 182 -1.17 3.91 3.15
CA SER A 182 -0.74 3.56 4.52
C SER A 182 -1.95 3.43 5.46
N THR A 183 -2.89 4.37 5.37
CA THR A 183 -4.14 4.33 6.15
C THR A 183 -4.92 3.04 5.87
N PHE A 184 -5.00 2.59 4.61
CA PHE A 184 -5.67 1.32 4.29
C PHE A 184 -5.03 0.12 5.00
N TYR A 185 -3.70 0.04 5.05
CA TYR A 185 -3.01 -1.02 5.80
C TYR A 185 -3.23 -0.90 7.32
N CYS A 186 -3.21 0.31 7.87
CA CYS A 186 -3.51 0.52 9.29
C CYS A 186 -4.94 0.07 9.63
N VAL A 187 -5.93 0.47 8.83
CA VAL A 187 -7.33 0.08 9.01
C VAL A 187 -7.50 -1.44 8.88
N THR A 188 -6.89 -2.07 7.87
CA THR A 188 -6.92 -3.55 7.75
C THR A 188 -6.31 -4.23 8.97
N GLY A 189 -5.14 -3.76 9.45
CA GLY A 189 -4.50 -4.30 10.65
C GLY A 189 -5.37 -4.17 11.91
N LEU A 190 -6.01 -3.00 12.11
CA LEU A 190 -6.93 -2.78 13.23
C LEU A 190 -8.15 -3.72 13.18
N ILE A 191 -8.70 -3.93 11.98
CA ILE A 191 -9.86 -4.81 11.81
C ILE A 191 -9.48 -6.26 12.13
N GLU A 192 -8.32 -6.72 11.67
CA GLU A 192 -7.83 -8.07 11.97
C GLU A 192 -7.50 -8.30 13.43
N HIS A 193 -7.13 -7.24 14.14
CA HIS A 193 -6.81 -7.33 15.55
C HIS A 193 -8.07 -7.41 16.44
N HIS A 194 -9.17 -6.76 16.04
CA HIS A 194 -10.35 -6.58 16.88
C HIS A 194 -11.57 -7.44 16.50
N PHE A 195 -11.62 -7.99 15.29
CA PHE A 195 -12.74 -8.79 14.77
C PHE A 195 -12.24 -10.17 14.31
#